data_AF-A0A957GS49-F1
#
_entry.id   AF-A0A957GS49-F1
#
_cell.length_a   1.000
_cell.length_b   1.000
_cell.length_c   1.000
_cell.angle_alpha   90.00
_cell.angle_beta   90.00
_cell.angle_gamma   90.00
#
_symmetry.space_group_name_H-M   'P 1'
#
loop_
_entity.id
_entity.type
_entity.pdbx_description
1 polymer ?
#
loop_
_entity_poly.entity_id
_entity_poly.type
_entity_poly.pdbx_seq_one_letter_code
_entity_poly.pdbx_strand_id
1 'polypeptide(L)' 'YHKKGFVAAAVLPGYEHLQTQMSAHDYVNKVVAGELFDPTLSMQMRNGFQVLDVLHHFIVYPRSDHWCALIFWPNPECL' A
#
# COMPACT_ATOMS: atom_id res chain seq x y z
N TYR A 1 15.91 -23.39 2.65
CA TYR A 1 14.74 -22.72 2.06
C TYR A 1 15.08 -21.24 1.87
N HIS A 2 15.43 -20.82 0.65
CA HIS A 2 15.60 -19.39 0.35
C HIS A 2 14.20 -18.82 0.07
N LYS A 3 13.68 -17.97 0.96
CA LYS A 3 12.38 -17.32 0.75
C LYS A 3 12.54 -16.27 -0.36
N LYS A 4 11.54 -16.14 -1.24
CA LYS A 4 11.52 -15.14 -2.33
C LYS A 4 11.29 -13.71 -1.85
N GLY A 5 10.82 -13.52 -0.61
CA GLY A 5 10.44 -12.24 -0.04
C GLY A 5 9.34 -12.42 1.00
N PHE A 6 8.68 -11.34 1.39
CA PHE A 6 7.48 -11.37 2.23
C PHE A 6 6.43 -10.37 1.75
N VAL A 7 5.18 -10.63 2.12
CA VAL A 7 4.05 -9.74 1.86
C VAL A 7 3.60 -9.08 3.16
N ALA A 8 3.09 -7.85 3.06
CA ALA A 8 2.51 -7.11 4.16
C ALA A 8 1.27 -6.35 3.69
N ALA A 9 0.42 -5.94 4.63
CA ALA A 9 -0.69 -5.03 4.38
C ALA A 9 -0.34 -3.63 4.90
N ALA A 10 -0.28 -2.66 3.99
CA ALA A 10 -0.01 -1.27 4.30
C ALA A 10 -1.29 -0.52 4.60
N VAL A 11 -1.37 0.08 5.80
CA VAL A 11 -2.42 1.06 6.12
C VAL A 11 -2.27 2.32 5.27
N LEU A 12 -3.38 3.00 4.99
CA LEU A 12 -3.44 4.17 4.11
C LEU A 12 -3.89 5.42 4.90
N PRO A 13 -3.06 5.98 5.80
CA PRO A 13 -3.47 7.08 6.67
C PRO A 13 -3.88 8.35 5.89
N GLY A 14 -3.32 8.60 4.71
CA GLY A 14 -3.70 9.78 3.92
C GLY A 14 -5.05 9.64 3.21
N TYR A 15 -5.55 8.41 3.04
CA TYR A 15 -6.82 8.16 2.35
C TYR A 15 -8.03 8.70 3.12
N GLU A 16 -7.93 8.86 4.44
CA GLU A 16 -9.00 9.40 5.28
C GLU A 16 -9.53 10.76 4.79
N HIS A 17 -8.66 11.57 4.16
CA HIS A 17 -8.98 12.90 3.65
C HIS A 17 -9.58 12.90 2.23
N LEU A 18 -9.49 11.77 1.52
CA LEU A 18 -9.86 11.65 0.10
C LEU A 18 -10.90 10.56 -0.16
N GLN A 19 -11.30 9.79 0.85
CA GLN A 19 -12.25 8.68 0.74
C GLN A 19 -13.64 9.05 0.20
N THR A 20 -14.02 10.33 0.25
CA THR A 20 -15.28 10.83 -0.34
C THR A 20 -15.11 11.39 -1.76
N GLN A 21 -13.87 11.52 -2.23
CA GLN A 21 -13.51 12.16 -3.50
C GLN A 21 -13.06 11.15 -4.56
N MET A 22 -12.47 10.03 -4.15
CA MET A 22 -11.98 8.97 -5.03
C MET A 22 -12.02 7.61 -4.36
N SER A 23 -11.96 6.55 -5.16
CA SER A 23 -11.87 5.18 -4.64
C SER A 23 -10.47 4.91 -4.04
N ALA A 24 -10.36 3.92 -3.16
CA ALA A 24 -9.08 3.49 -2.59
C ALA A 24 -8.11 3.01 -3.68
N HIS A 25 -8.64 2.40 -4.75
CA HIS A 25 -7.86 1.97 -5.91
C HIS A 25 -7.28 3.17 -6.65
N ASP A 26 -8.09 4.20 -6.93
CA ASP A 26 -7.61 5.42 -7.58
C ASP A 26 -6.59 6.16 -6.72
N TYR A 27 -6.84 6.24 -5.41
CA TYR A 27 -5.91 6.83 -4.45
C TYR A 27 -4.55 6.13 -4.49
N VAL A 28 -4.53 4.79 -4.38
CA VAL A 28 -3.30 4.00 -4.42
C VAL A 28 -2.60 4.14 -5.78
N ASN A 29 -3.35 4.09 -6.89
CA ASN A 29 -2.78 4.28 -8.23
C ASN A 29 -2.08 5.64 -8.37
N LYS A 30 -2.69 6.70 -7.85
CA LYS A 30 -2.09 8.05 -7.84
C LYS A 30 -0.86 8.14 -6.94
N VAL A 31 -0.84 7.42 -5.81
CA VAL A 31 0.34 7.32 -4.95
C VAL A 31 1.48 6.58 -5.66
N VAL A 32 1.17 5.45 -6.31
CA VAL A 32 2.14 4.67 -7.12
C VAL A 32 2.69 5.51 -8.28
N ALA A 33 1.85 6.32 -8.93
CA ALA A 33 2.24 7.24 -9.99
C ALA A 33 3.05 8.47 -9.50
N GLY A 34 3.15 8.68 -8.18
CA GLY A 34 3.81 9.84 -7.60
C GLY A 34 3.00 11.15 -7.67
N GLU A 35 1.72 11.08 -8.03
CA GLU A 35 0.80 12.22 -8.07
C GLU A 35 0.27 12.57 -6.68
N LEU A 36 0.18 11.59 -5.79
CA LEU A 36 -0.23 11.74 -4.40
C LEU A 36 0.84 11.20 -3.45
N PHE A 37 0.84 11.73 -2.24
CA PHE A 37 1.70 11.24 -1.17
C PHE A 37 0.85 10.63 -0.06
N ASP A 38 0.98 9.32 0.12
CA ASP A 38 0.55 8.65 1.36
C ASP A 38 1.74 8.50 2.31
N PRO A 39 1.64 8.89 3.60
CA PRO A 39 2.75 8.79 4.56
C PRO A 39 3.36 7.40 4.69
N THR A 40 2.53 6.35 4.65
CA THR A 40 2.97 4.96 4.86
C THR A 40 3.40 4.34 3.53
N LEU A 41 2.51 4.36 2.54
CA LEU A 41 2.74 3.64 1.29
C LEU A 41 3.91 4.24 0.50
N SER A 42 4.03 5.57 0.45
CA SER A 42 5.14 6.24 -0.25
C SER A 42 6.50 5.92 0.41
N MET A 43 6.54 5.86 1.75
CA MET A 43 7.75 5.45 2.47
C MET A 43 8.12 3.99 2.17
N GLN A 44 7.15 3.08 2.19
CA GLN A 44 7.40 1.67 1.90
C GLN A 44 7.88 1.46 0.46
N MET A 45 7.28 2.12 -0.52
CA MET A 45 7.75 2.04 -1.91
C MET A 45 9.16 2.57 -2.08
N ARG A 46 9.53 3.67 -1.40
CA ARG A 46 10.93 4.16 -1.38
C ARG A 46 11.92 3.16 -0.77
N ASN A 47 11.44 2.27 0.10
CA ASN A 47 12.23 1.19 0.70
C ASN A 47 12.21 -0.11 -0.14
N GLY A 48 11.73 -0.06 -1.37
CA GLY A 48 11.76 -1.18 -2.32
C GLY A 48 10.56 -2.12 -2.25
N PHE A 49 9.50 -1.75 -1.53
CA PHE A 49 8.24 -2.50 -1.60
C PHE A 49 7.51 -2.22 -2.92
N GLN A 50 6.84 -3.25 -3.43
CA GLN A 50 5.99 -3.18 -4.62
C GLN A 50 4.52 -3.33 -4.21
N VAL A 51 3.64 -2.52 -4.79
CA VAL A 51 2.19 -2.68 -4.60
C VAL A 51 1.71 -3.83 -5.48
N LEU A 52 0.99 -4.78 -4.87
CA LEU A 52 0.40 -5.93 -5.55
C LEU A 52 -1.10 -5.73 -5.80
N ASP A 53 -1.82 -5.24 -4.79
CA ASP A 53 -3.29 -5.13 -4.83
C ASP A 53 -3.80 -4.15 -3.77
N VAL A 54 -5.08 -3.80 -3.82
CA VAL A 54 -5.78 -2.98 -2.84
C VAL A 54 -6.94 -3.79 -2.25
N LEU A 55 -6.87 -4.07 -0.95
CA LEU A 55 -7.80 -4.97 -0.27
C LEU A 55 -8.69 -4.20 0.70
N HIS A 56 -9.97 -4.59 0.75
CA HIS A 56 -10.95 -4.08 1.70
C HIS A 56 -11.17 -5.07 2.84
N HIS A 57 -11.27 -4.59 4.08
CA HIS A 57 -11.54 -5.40 5.28
C HIS A 57 -10.49 -6.49 5.59
N PHE A 58 -9.31 -6.43 4.97
CA PHE A 58 -8.22 -7.38 5.29
C PHE A 58 -7.57 -7.06 6.65
N ILE A 59 -7.54 -5.79 7.03
CA ILE A 59 -7.09 -5.32 8.35
C ILE A 59 -8.09 -4.34 8.96
N VAL A 60 -8.11 -4.27 10.30
CA VAL A 60 -8.93 -3.28 11.01
C VAL A 60 -8.19 -1.95 11.05
N TYR A 61 -8.54 -1.04 10.15
CA TYR A 61 -8.04 0.33 10.15
C TYR A 61 -9.15 1.33 9.75
N PRO A 62 -9.95 1.82 10.72
CA PRO A 62 -11.14 2.64 10.44
C PRO A 62 -10.85 3.97 9.71
N ARG A 63 -9.63 4.51 9.84
CA ARG A 63 -9.26 5.79 9.21
C ARG A 63 -9.28 5.73 7.68
N SER A 64 -9.06 4.56 7.09
CA SER A 64 -9.12 4.36 5.63
C SER A 64 -10.34 3.55 5.21
N ASP A 65 -11.40 3.49 6.03
CA ASP A 65 -12.53 2.58 5.82
C ASP A 65 -12.06 1.13 5.59
N HIS A 66 -11.10 0.68 6.40
CA HIS A 66 -10.53 -0.68 6.33
C HIS A 66 -9.85 -1.06 5.00
N TRP A 67 -9.56 -0.09 4.13
CA TRP A 67 -8.76 -0.29 2.93
C TRP A 67 -7.27 -0.31 3.24
N CYS A 68 -6.54 -1.23 2.60
CA CYS A 68 -5.10 -1.35 2.69
C CYS A 68 -4.48 -1.73 1.35
N ALA A 69 -3.20 -1.42 1.15
CA ALA A 69 -2.44 -1.92 0.00
C ALA A 69 -1.70 -3.21 0.38
N LEU A 70 -1.89 -4.27 -0.40
CA LEU A 70 -1.05 -5.47 -0.33
C LEU A 70 0.30 -5.13 -0.97
N ILE A 71 1.38 -5.27 -0.23
CA ILE A 71 2.72 -4.94 -0.67
C ILE A 71 3.67 -6.12 -0.55
N PHE A 72 4.64 -6.20 -1.46
CA PHE A 72 5.67 -7.23 -1.51
C PHE A 72 7.05 -6.61 -1.35
N TRP A 73 7.86 -7.19 -0.48
CA TRP A 73 9.29 -6.92 -0.43
C TRP A 73 10.06 -8.13 -0.96
N PRO A 74 10.73 -8.01 -2.12
CA PRO A 74 11.54 -9.09 -2.67
C PRO A 74 12.76 -9.35 -1.80
N ASN A 75 13.16 -10.61 -1.67
CA ASN A 75 14.46 -10.94 -1.09
C ASN A 75 15.57 -10.52 -2.07
N PRO A 76 16.48 -9.60 -1.70
CA PRO A 76 17.54 -9.13 -2.58
C PRO A 76 18.51 -10.23 -3.03
N GLU A 77 18.67 -11.30 -2.25
CA GLU A 77 19.56 -12.43 -2.58
C GLU A 77 19.01 -13.35 -3.67
N CYS A 78 17.74 -13.17 -4.06
CA CYS A 78 17.05 -13.98 -5.07
C CYS A 78 16.83 -13.23 -6.39
N LEU A 79 17.39 -12.02 -6.54
CA LEU A 79 17.30 -11.16 -7.74
C LEU A 79 18.52 -11.32 -8.66
#